data_AF-F0RJ57-F1
#
_entry.id   AF-F0RJ57-F1
#
_cell.length_a   1.000
_cell.length_b   1.000
_cell.length_c   1.000
_cell.angle_alpha   90.00
_cell.angle_beta   90.00
_cell.angle_gamma   90.00
#
_symmetry.space_group_name_H-M   'P 1'
#
loop_
_entity.id
_entity.type
_entity.pdbx_description
1 polymer ?
#
loop_
_entity_poly.entity_id
_entity_poly.type
_entity_poly.pdbx_seq_one_letter_code
_entity_poly.pdbx_strand_id
1 'polypeptide(L)'
;MFRHPAFRSVTSYRQRPTFLRSPSFRAALRTRLLGTLLAAALVPAQAQAVSFPPLTAPLLTAPVMTVLTPDEVLELMESGRLDEAEQAARAAAAAHPESARAQVVLARILARQERLDEARAVLAQAQALPQWEEQNIRVPFKSPKAIDRVMQRDPARALGMIADVLLAEGDDPKAYYLQSLALVQLGRYDQAQAALNQAREHGDVTVFAHPDTLARLEQLLRERPSTPPTGAAAGPGLEPPKPLPWWVWAGVGAGAGALGWWGIAAWQRAAARAKAERKRALYEAGKQLDADIFAAQQALAAGHTPELERRLGRLRNLQGQLRAWERGDTDGPDITRQFGALLAASQSDASWQEYQDDLAQQAAEEAAEEAHAAAGHQNRRGSDGPSSFRDDTDSSWSSGSSGSGGGNNGGSSW
;
A
#
# COMPACT_ATOMS: atom_id res chain seq x y z
N MET A 1 54.32 27.23 -32.57
CA MET A 1 55.72 26.79 -32.32
C MET A 1 56.00 27.04 -30.84
N PHE A 2 56.24 26.04 -29.98
CA PHE A 2 57.34 25.06 -29.85
C PHE A 2 58.42 25.51 -28.84
N ARG A 3 58.68 24.65 -27.83
CA ARG A 3 59.91 24.50 -26.99
C ARG A 3 60.27 25.55 -25.90
N HIS A 4 60.03 25.13 -24.65
CA HIS A 4 61.05 24.99 -23.58
C HIS A 4 62.32 24.27 -24.09
N PRO A 5 63.54 24.36 -23.46
CA PRO A 5 63.73 24.10 -22.02
C PRO A 5 64.99 24.74 -21.37
N ALA A 6 65.49 24.07 -20.32
CA ALA A 6 66.80 24.16 -19.64
C ALA A 6 66.97 25.27 -18.58
N PHE A 7 67.78 25.14 -17.53
CA PHE A 7 68.38 24.06 -16.70
C PHE A 7 69.59 24.73 -16.01
N ARG A 8 69.73 24.65 -14.67
CA ARG A 8 71.05 24.68 -14.03
C ARG A 8 70.98 24.06 -12.62
N SER A 9 71.81 23.05 -12.40
CA SER A 9 72.13 22.45 -11.10
C SER A 9 73.38 23.15 -10.50
N VAL A 10 73.94 22.82 -9.32
CA VAL A 10 74.86 21.67 -9.09
C VAL A 10 75.38 21.69 -7.63
N THR A 11 75.26 20.57 -6.87
CA THR A 11 76.03 20.16 -5.64
C THR A 11 76.02 21.07 -4.38
N SER A 12 76.41 20.65 -3.15
CA SER A 12 76.47 19.37 -2.39
C SER A 12 76.69 19.72 -0.87
N TYR A 13 76.77 18.87 0.17
CA TYR A 13 77.62 17.68 0.38
C TYR A 13 77.36 17.01 1.77
N ARG A 14 77.33 15.66 1.84
CA ARG A 14 77.55 14.76 3.03
C ARG A 14 76.68 14.95 4.31
N GLN A 15 76.49 13.95 5.20
CA GLN A 15 76.91 12.53 5.25
C GLN A 15 75.86 11.60 5.92
N ARG A 16 76.03 10.28 5.80
CA ARG A 16 75.30 9.21 6.55
C ARG A 16 76.09 8.77 7.80
N PRO A 17 75.54 7.96 8.73
CA PRO A 17 75.41 6.47 8.59
C PRO A 17 73.92 5.98 8.75
N THR A 18 73.37 4.87 8.21
CA THR A 18 73.67 3.40 8.31
C THR A 18 73.68 2.85 9.76
N PHE A 19 73.29 1.62 10.13
CA PHE A 19 72.89 0.34 9.47
C PHE A 19 72.26 -0.57 10.58
N LEU A 20 71.50 -1.69 10.44
CA LEU A 20 70.91 -2.59 9.42
C LEU A 20 69.46 -2.98 9.89
N ARG A 21 68.72 -4.08 9.57
CA ARG A 21 68.81 -5.28 8.70
C ARG A 21 67.39 -5.85 8.38
N SER A 22 67.30 -6.84 7.50
CA SER A 22 66.23 -7.86 7.31
C SER A 22 66.89 -9.28 7.37
N PRO A 23 66.30 -10.48 7.08
CA PRO A 23 65.04 -10.79 6.35
C PRO A 23 64.26 -12.08 6.79
N SER A 24 63.29 -12.47 5.92
CA SER A 24 62.98 -13.84 5.43
C SER A 24 62.12 -14.87 6.22
N PHE A 25 61.11 -15.37 5.46
CA PHE A 25 60.65 -16.77 5.28
C PHE A 25 59.58 -17.45 6.20
N ARG A 26 58.37 -17.55 5.61
CA ARG A 26 57.54 -18.76 5.36
C ARG A 26 57.43 -19.92 6.39
N ALA A 27 56.17 -20.25 6.69
CA ALA A 27 55.55 -21.59 6.70
C ALA A 27 55.60 -22.51 7.96
N ALA A 28 54.43 -22.57 8.61
CA ALA A 28 53.59 -23.77 8.77
C ALA A 28 53.86 -24.89 9.83
N LEU A 29 52.72 -25.42 10.32
CA LEU A 29 52.46 -26.75 10.92
C LEU A 29 52.82 -27.06 12.41
N ARG A 30 51.78 -27.57 13.10
CA ARG A 30 51.72 -28.70 14.06
C ARG A 30 52.17 -28.58 15.54
N THR A 31 51.14 -28.54 16.40
CA THR A 31 50.74 -29.67 17.28
C THR A 31 51.50 -29.98 18.60
N ARG A 32 50.84 -29.59 19.72
CA ARG A 32 50.67 -30.31 21.01
C ARG A 32 51.81 -30.39 22.07
N LEU A 33 51.33 -30.51 23.33
CA LEU A 33 51.97 -30.99 24.58
C LEU A 33 53.04 -30.07 25.24
N LEU A 34 53.35 -30.18 26.53
CA LEU A 34 52.51 -30.38 27.76
C LEU A 34 53.38 -30.13 29.02
N GLY A 35 52.84 -29.46 30.05
CA GLY A 35 53.46 -29.35 31.39
C GLY A 35 54.50 -28.24 31.55
N THR A 36 54.93 -27.87 32.77
CA THR A 36 54.53 -28.35 34.12
C THR A 36 54.76 -27.31 35.24
N LEU A 37 53.72 -27.09 36.06
CA LEU A 37 53.69 -27.03 37.54
C LEU A 37 54.50 -25.98 38.36
N LEU A 38 54.04 -25.82 39.62
CA LEU A 38 54.53 -24.98 40.74
C LEU A 38 54.43 -23.44 40.52
N ALA A 39 54.08 -22.61 41.51
CA ALA A 39 53.48 -22.80 42.85
C ALA A 39 52.73 -21.48 43.21
N ALA A 40 52.00 -21.28 44.32
CA ALA A 40 51.73 -22.08 45.51
C ALA A 40 50.27 -21.87 45.99
N ALA A 41 49.83 -22.56 47.03
CA ALA A 41 48.46 -22.47 47.53
C ALA A 41 48.21 -21.27 48.46
N LEU A 42 47.02 -20.67 48.35
CA LEU A 42 46.32 -20.05 49.48
C LEU A 42 44.80 -20.18 49.28
N VAL A 43 44.07 -20.53 50.33
CA VAL A 43 42.60 -20.66 50.37
C VAL A 43 42.09 -19.57 51.31
N PRO A 44 41.14 -18.72 50.87
CA PRO A 44 39.81 -18.79 51.48
C PRO A 44 38.64 -18.50 50.53
N ALA A 45 37.44 -18.84 51.00
CA ALA A 45 36.11 -18.31 50.64
C ALA A 45 35.70 -18.28 49.15
N GLN A 46 34.75 -19.15 48.78
CA GLN A 46 34.02 -19.04 47.53
C GLN A 46 33.04 -17.86 47.56
N ALA A 47 33.48 -16.69 47.08
CA ALA A 47 32.54 -15.74 46.48
C ALA A 47 32.21 -16.24 45.07
N GLN A 48 30.95 -16.61 44.81
CA GLN A 48 30.52 -17.01 43.47
C GLN A 48 30.42 -15.79 42.56
N ALA A 49 31.57 -15.37 42.01
CA ALA A 49 31.63 -14.43 40.91
C ALA A 49 30.96 -15.07 39.69
N VAL A 50 29.70 -14.74 39.44
CA VAL A 50 28.97 -15.12 38.23
C VAL A 50 29.70 -14.51 37.04
N SER A 51 30.50 -15.32 36.37
CA SER A 51 31.19 -14.94 35.14
C SER A 51 30.15 -14.82 34.03
N PHE A 52 29.63 -13.60 33.85
CA PHE A 52 28.87 -13.26 32.65
C PHE A 52 29.83 -13.42 31.46
N PRO A 53 29.53 -14.30 30.48
CA PRO A 53 30.30 -14.33 29.24
C PRO A 53 30.19 -12.96 28.56
N PRO A 54 31.22 -12.50 27.85
CA PRO A 54 31.13 -11.24 27.12
C PRO A 54 29.96 -11.32 26.13
N LEU A 55 29.04 -10.36 26.21
CA LEU A 55 27.91 -10.22 25.28
C LEU A 55 28.42 -9.75 23.91
N THR A 56 29.12 -10.64 23.19
CA THR A 56 29.13 -10.64 21.73
C THR A 56 27.76 -11.07 21.23
N ALA A 57 26.75 -10.25 21.51
CA ALA A 57 25.51 -10.30 20.80
C ALA A 57 25.84 -10.03 19.32
N PRO A 58 25.50 -10.93 18.38
CA PRO A 58 25.26 -10.44 17.04
C PRO A 58 24.14 -9.41 17.19
N LEU A 59 24.38 -8.18 16.72
CA LEU A 59 23.30 -7.22 16.53
C LEU A 59 22.41 -7.80 15.44
N LEU A 60 21.43 -8.61 15.87
CA LEU A 60 20.25 -8.91 15.10
C LEU A 60 19.60 -7.57 14.80
N THR A 61 19.92 -7.03 13.62
CA THR A 61 19.06 -6.12 12.90
C THR A 61 17.76 -6.87 12.59
N ALA A 62 16.92 -6.98 13.63
CA ALA A 62 15.48 -7.08 13.42
C ALA A 62 15.14 -5.98 12.42
N PRO A 63 14.43 -6.29 11.31
CA PRO A 63 13.99 -5.23 10.43
C PRO A 63 13.18 -4.26 11.28
N VAL A 64 13.47 -2.96 11.17
CA VAL A 64 12.49 -1.95 11.57
C VAL A 64 11.24 -2.31 10.80
N MET A 65 10.19 -2.75 11.50
CA MET A 65 8.92 -2.99 10.85
C MET A 65 8.44 -1.64 10.34
N THR A 66 8.59 -1.43 9.03
CA THR A 66 8.04 -0.28 8.34
C THR A 66 6.54 -0.37 8.49
N VAL A 67 6.02 0.36 9.48
CA VAL A 67 4.59 0.55 9.69
C VAL A 67 4.07 1.19 8.41
N LEU A 68 3.21 0.46 7.69
CA LEU A 68 2.56 0.98 6.51
C LEU A 68 1.60 2.11 6.93
N THR A 69 1.56 3.16 6.12
CA THR A 69 0.57 4.22 6.27
C THR A 69 -0.84 3.67 6.07
N PRO A 70 -1.89 4.34 6.59
CA PRO A 70 -3.27 3.91 6.36
C PRO A 70 -3.63 3.73 4.88
N ASP A 71 -2.97 4.46 3.97
CA ASP A 71 -3.29 4.45 2.55
C ASP A 71 -2.60 3.30 1.79
N GLU A 72 -1.34 2.97 2.12
CA GLU A 72 -0.70 1.71 1.68
C GLU A 72 -1.48 0.47 2.16
N VAL A 73 -2.05 0.53 3.37
CA VAL A 73 -2.89 -0.55 3.92
C VAL A 73 -4.25 -0.63 3.19
N LEU A 74 -4.82 0.50 2.78
CA LEU A 74 -6.03 0.52 1.96
C LEU A 74 -5.78 -0.05 0.55
N GLU A 75 -4.61 0.13 -0.04
CA GLU A 75 -4.25 -0.51 -1.32
C GLU A 75 -4.23 -2.05 -1.20
N LEU A 76 -3.65 -2.60 -0.12
CA LEU A 76 -3.68 -4.03 0.17
C LEU A 76 -5.13 -4.55 0.35
N MET A 77 -6.00 -3.75 1.00
CA MET A 77 -7.40 -4.11 1.21
C MET A 77 -8.23 -4.07 -0.09
N GLU A 78 -8.09 -3.03 -0.91
CA GLU A 78 -8.85 -2.89 -2.17
C GLU A 78 -8.30 -3.81 -3.29
N SER A 79 -7.05 -4.29 -3.18
CA SER A 79 -6.51 -5.38 -4.01
C SER A 79 -6.87 -6.79 -3.50
N GLY A 80 -7.70 -6.90 -2.46
CA GLY A 80 -8.22 -8.17 -1.93
C GLY A 80 -7.25 -8.97 -1.05
N ARG A 81 -6.07 -8.43 -0.72
CA ARG A 81 -5.04 -9.07 0.11
C ARG A 81 -5.33 -8.86 1.60
N LEU A 82 -6.55 -9.22 2.02
CA LEU A 82 -7.12 -8.85 3.32
C LEU A 82 -6.25 -9.28 4.51
N ASP A 83 -5.66 -10.48 4.49
CA ASP A 83 -4.84 -10.98 5.61
C ASP A 83 -3.50 -10.24 5.76
N GLU A 84 -2.94 -9.73 4.65
CA GLU A 84 -1.75 -8.88 4.65
C GLU A 84 -2.11 -7.45 5.09
N ALA A 85 -3.25 -6.94 4.62
CA ALA A 85 -3.81 -5.67 5.06
C ALA A 85 -4.10 -5.69 6.57
N GLU A 86 -4.67 -6.76 7.11
CA GLU A 86 -5.00 -6.93 8.53
C GLU A 86 -3.74 -6.92 9.41
N GLN A 87 -2.68 -7.62 8.99
CA GLN A 87 -1.40 -7.62 9.68
C GLN A 87 -0.76 -6.22 9.69
N ALA A 88 -0.77 -5.53 8.56
CA ALA A 88 -0.24 -4.17 8.45
C ALA A 88 -1.10 -3.16 9.23
N ALA A 89 -2.43 -3.29 9.20
CA ALA A 89 -3.37 -2.45 9.94
C ALA A 89 -3.21 -2.61 11.46
N ARG A 90 -3.02 -3.84 11.95
CA ARG A 90 -2.68 -4.06 13.37
C ARG A 90 -1.33 -3.48 13.75
N ALA A 91 -0.31 -3.60 12.89
CA ALA A 91 0.98 -2.96 13.13
C ALA A 91 0.87 -1.42 13.20
N ALA A 92 0.05 -0.83 12.32
CA ALA A 92 -0.23 0.61 12.33
C ALA A 92 -1.01 1.07 13.56
N ALA A 93 -2.09 0.37 13.93
CA ALA A 93 -2.87 0.68 15.12
C ALA A 93 -2.09 0.45 16.43
N ALA A 94 -1.14 -0.49 16.47
CA ALA A 94 -0.26 -0.72 17.61
C ALA A 94 0.89 0.30 17.72
N ALA A 95 1.38 0.83 16.60
CA ALA A 95 2.40 1.87 16.58
C ALA A 95 1.82 3.28 16.80
N HIS A 96 0.58 3.50 16.37
CA HIS A 96 -0.16 4.76 16.45
C HIS A 96 -1.55 4.55 17.07
N PRO A 97 -1.65 4.15 18.35
CA PRO A 97 -2.92 3.95 19.04
C PRO A 97 -3.77 5.23 19.11
N GLU A 98 -3.16 6.41 18.97
CA GLU A 98 -3.81 7.71 18.87
C GLU A 98 -4.43 8.01 17.50
N SER A 99 -4.19 7.18 16.47
CA SER A 99 -4.66 7.43 15.11
C SER A 99 -6.03 6.82 14.84
N ALA A 100 -7.07 7.67 14.86
CA ALA A 100 -8.42 7.26 14.50
C ALA A 100 -8.50 6.72 13.06
N ARG A 101 -7.71 7.28 12.12
CA ARG A 101 -7.63 6.81 10.73
C ARG A 101 -7.06 5.39 10.63
N ALA A 102 -6.01 5.06 11.39
CA ALA A 102 -5.45 3.70 11.39
C ALA A 102 -6.45 2.68 11.96
N GLN A 103 -7.15 3.04 13.04
CA GLN A 103 -8.19 2.18 13.62
C GLN A 103 -9.39 2.00 12.69
N VAL A 104 -9.84 3.05 11.98
CA VAL A 104 -10.89 2.92 10.95
C VAL A 104 -10.48 1.98 9.81
N VAL A 105 -9.22 2.03 9.35
CA VAL A 105 -8.74 1.11 8.30
C VAL A 105 -8.72 -0.34 8.81
N LEU A 106 -8.26 -0.57 10.04
CA LEU A 106 -8.33 -1.90 10.68
C LEU A 106 -9.78 -2.41 10.80
N ALA A 107 -10.72 -1.55 11.24
CA ALA A 107 -12.13 -1.90 11.33
C ALA A 107 -12.72 -2.29 9.97
N ARG A 108 -12.44 -1.54 8.91
CA ARG A 108 -12.91 -1.85 7.54
C ARG A 108 -12.38 -3.21 7.05
N ILE A 109 -11.12 -3.53 7.32
CA ILE A 109 -10.54 -4.84 6.93
C ILE A 109 -11.22 -5.99 7.69
N LEU A 110 -11.45 -5.84 9.00
CA LEU A 110 -12.15 -6.83 9.81
C LEU A 110 -13.60 -7.03 9.32
N ALA A 111 -14.31 -5.96 8.96
CA ALA A 111 -15.64 -6.04 8.37
C ALA A 111 -15.63 -6.80 7.03
N ARG A 112 -14.64 -6.53 6.16
CA ARG A 112 -14.45 -7.24 4.88
C ARG A 112 -14.02 -8.70 5.04
N GLN A 113 -13.46 -9.08 6.19
CA GLN A 113 -13.22 -10.47 6.62
C GLN A 113 -14.45 -11.11 7.32
N GLU A 114 -15.66 -10.53 7.17
CA GLU A 114 -16.92 -11.00 7.78
C GLU A 114 -16.95 -10.94 9.33
N ARG A 115 -15.99 -10.23 9.97
CA ARG A 115 -15.83 -10.11 11.44
C ARG A 115 -16.38 -8.78 11.98
N LEU A 116 -17.68 -8.56 11.76
CA LEU A 116 -18.35 -7.29 12.07
C LEU A 116 -18.31 -6.89 13.55
N ASP A 117 -18.37 -7.84 14.49
CA ASP A 117 -18.32 -7.52 15.93
C ASP A 117 -16.95 -6.95 16.35
N GLU A 118 -15.86 -7.57 15.89
CA GLU A 118 -14.50 -7.04 16.09
C GLU A 118 -14.33 -5.69 15.39
N ALA A 119 -14.84 -5.55 14.17
CA ALA A 119 -14.79 -4.29 13.42
C ALA A 119 -15.52 -3.16 14.16
N ARG A 120 -16.71 -3.41 14.70
CA ARG A 120 -17.49 -2.46 15.51
C ARG A 120 -16.76 -2.12 16.82
N ALA A 121 -16.13 -3.09 17.48
CA ALA A 121 -15.32 -2.85 18.67
C ALA A 121 -14.07 -1.97 18.40
N VAL A 122 -13.43 -2.10 17.23
CA VAL A 122 -12.32 -1.22 16.80
C VAL A 122 -12.85 0.16 16.36
N LEU A 123 -13.99 0.24 15.68
CA LEU A 123 -14.58 1.52 15.30
C LEU A 123 -15.02 2.35 16.52
N ALA A 124 -15.54 1.71 17.56
CA ALA A 124 -15.88 2.36 18.82
C ALA A 124 -14.65 2.93 19.55
N GLN A 125 -13.48 2.28 19.42
CA GLN A 125 -12.21 2.84 19.90
C GLN A 125 -11.81 4.07 19.07
N ALA A 126 -11.99 4.02 17.74
CA ALA A 126 -11.67 5.13 16.85
C ALA A 126 -12.53 6.37 17.14
N GLN A 127 -13.82 6.15 17.44
CA GLN A 127 -14.79 7.18 17.83
C GLN A 127 -14.48 7.85 19.18
N ALA A 128 -13.73 7.19 20.07
CA ALA A 128 -13.33 7.74 21.36
C ALA A 128 -12.07 8.63 21.29
N LEU A 129 -11.41 8.74 20.13
CA LEU A 129 -10.20 9.54 19.94
C LEU A 129 -10.56 10.98 19.49
N PRO A 130 -9.87 12.03 20.00
CA PRO A 130 -10.15 13.43 19.61
C PRO A 130 -10.13 13.69 18.09
N GLN A 131 -9.23 13.00 17.38
CA GLN A 131 -9.09 13.09 15.92
C GLN A 131 -10.39 12.78 15.15
N TRP A 132 -11.30 11.98 15.72
CA TRP A 132 -12.52 11.53 15.04
C TRP A 132 -13.41 12.71 14.61
N GLU A 133 -13.60 13.70 15.49
CA GLU A 133 -14.35 14.92 15.15
C GLU A 133 -13.45 16.00 14.55
N GLU A 134 -12.24 16.21 15.09
CA GLU A 134 -11.30 17.23 14.60
C GLU A 134 -10.96 17.10 13.11
N GLN A 135 -10.90 15.86 12.60
CA GLN A 135 -10.56 15.54 11.21
C GLN A 135 -11.78 15.03 10.40
N ASN A 136 -12.99 15.06 10.99
CA ASN A 136 -14.22 14.52 10.40
C ASN A 136 -14.05 13.09 9.85
N ILE A 137 -13.37 12.24 10.61
CA ILE A 137 -13.09 10.85 10.21
C ILE A 137 -14.38 10.04 10.32
N ARG A 138 -14.77 9.36 9.25
CA ARG A 138 -15.96 8.48 9.16
C ARG A 138 -15.61 7.26 8.30
N VAL A 139 -16.40 6.19 8.39
CA VAL A 139 -16.28 5.04 7.48
C VAL A 139 -16.90 5.42 6.12
N PRO A 140 -16.16 5.37 5.00
CA PRO A 140 -16.69 5.76 3.69
C PRO A 140 -17.49 4.62 3.06
N PHE A 141 -18.78 4.84 2.83
CA PHE A 141 -19.66 3.90 2.13
C PHE A 141 -20.25 4.51 0.84
N LYS A 142 -21.11 3.75 0.14
CA LYS A 142 -21.78 4.14 -1.12
C LYS A 142 -23.29 3.92 -1.01
N SER A 143 -24.08 4.50 -1.92
CA SER A 143 -25.54 4.30 -1.97
C SER A 143 -25.91 2.89 -2.50
N PRO A 144 -27.13 2.38 -2.23
CA PRO A 144 -27.53 1.04 -2.65
C PRO A 144 -27.41 0.85 -4.18
N LYS A 145 -27.90 1.81 -4.97
CA LYS A 145 -27.78 1.85 -6.43
C LYS A 145 -26.32 1.82 -6.95
N ALA A 146 -25.39 2.44 -6.22
CA ALA A 146 -23.98 2.41 -6.60
C ALA A 146 -23.35 1.04 -6.34
N ILE A 147 -23.72 0.39 -5.23
CA ILE A 147 -23.29 -0.98 -4.91
C ILE A 147 -23.90 -1.99 -5.89
N ASP A 148 -25.19 -1.89 -6.21
CA ASP A 148 -25.86 -2.77 -7.18
C ASP A 148 -25.17 -2.71 -8.56
N ARG A 149 -24.85 -1.52 -9.06
CA ARG A 149 -24.07 -1.34 -10.31
C ARG A 149 -22.67 -1.97 -10.25
N VAL A 150 -22.00 -1.95 -9.10
CA VAL A 150 -20.71 -2.64 -8.92
C VAL A 150 -20.93 -4.15 -8.90
N MET A 151 -21.94 -4.64 -8.17
CA MET A 151 -22.29 -6.06 -8.05
C MET A 151 -22.55 -6.70 -9.42
N GLN A 152 -23.22 -6.00 -10.34
CA GLN A 152 -23.46 -6.44 -11.72
C GLN A 152 -22.17 -6.69 -12.55
N ARG A 153 -20.99 -6.28 -12.07
CA ARG A 153 -19.69 -6.42 -12.74
C ARG A 153 -18.65 -7.18 -11.92
N ASP A 154 -18.67 -6.95 -10.60
CA ASP A 154 -17.72 -7.44 -9.62
C ASP A 154 -18.45 -7.65 -8.27
N PRO A 155 -19.11 -8.79 -8.07
CA PRO A 155 -19.82 -9.08 -6.82
C PRO A 155 -18.87 -9.27 -5.63
N ALA A 156 -17.59 -9.58 -5.85
CA ALA A 156 -16.60 -9.69 -4.77
C ALA A 156 -16.27 -8.30 -4.19
N ARG A 157 -16.01 -7.31 -5.06
CA ARG A 157 -15.83 -5.91 -4.64
C ARG A 157 -17.11 -5.30 -4.06
N ALA A 158 -18.28 -5.69 -4.57
CA ALA A 158 -19.55 -5.28 -3.98
C ALA A 158 -19.69 -5.74 -2.52
N LEU A 159 -19.32 -6.98 -2.18
CA LEU A 159 -19.28 -7.43 -0.78
C LEU A 159 -18.36 -6.56 0.09
N GLY A 160 -17.22 -6.12 -0.44
CA GLY A 160 -16.33 -5.18 0.24
C GLY A 160 -17.01 -3.85 0.58
N MET A 161 -17.82 -3.32 -0.34
CA MET A 161 -18.61 -2.09 -0.13
C MET A 161 -19.81 -2.30 0.80
N ILE A 162 -20.41 -3.48 0.81
CA ILE A 162 -21.53 -3.83 1.71
C ILE A 162 -21.03 -3.98 3.15
N ALA A 163 -19.85 -4.56 3.35
CA ALA A 163 -19.18 -4.60 4.64
C ALA A 163 -18.87 -3.19 5.18
N ASP A 164 -18.45 -2.27 4.30
CA ASP A 164 -18.26 -0.85 4.66
C ASP A 164 -19.58 -0.18 5.10
N VAL A 165 -20.73 -0.54 4.50
CA VAL A 165 -22.07 -0.07 4.94
C VAL A 165 -22.45 -0.67 6.30
N LEU A 166 -22.33 -1.99 6.47
CA LEU A 166 -22.70 -2.69 7.72
C LEU A 166 -21.82 -2.30 8.92
N LEU A 167 -20.65 -1.73 8.66
CA LEU A 167 -19.78 -1.12 9.66
C LEU A 167 -20.14 0.34 9.97
N ALA A 168 -20.65 1.10 8.99
CA ALA A 168 -20.95 2.53 9.12
C ALA A 168 -22.36 2.80 9.68
N GLU A 169 -23.38 2.15 9.12
CA GLU A 169 -24.80 2.37 9.42
C GLU A 169 -25.38 1.31 10.38
N GLY A 170 -24.62 0.24 10.65
CA GLY A 170 -25.08 -0.90 11.43
C GLY A 170 -25.86 -1.91 10.59
N ASP A 171 -26.79 -2.62 11.23
CA ASP A 171 -27.48 -3.78 10.67
C ASP A 171 -28.64 -3.40 9.73
N ASP A 172 -28.33 -2.78 8.59
CA ASP A 172 -29.32 -2.39 7.58
C ASP A 172 -29.82 -3.59 6.74
N PRO A 173 -31.14 -3.78 6.59
CA PRO A 173 -31.71 -4.93 5.88
C PRO A 173 -31.51 -4.89 4.36
N LYS A 174 -31.34 -3.71 3.74
CA LYS A 174 -30.99 -3.58 2.31
C LYS A 174 -29.54 -4.02 2.08
N ALA A 175 -28.64 -3.71 3.01
CA ALA A 175 -27.24 -4.11 2.94
C ALA A 175 -27.10 -5.63 3.00
N TYR A 176 -27.78 -6.29 3.95
CA TYR A 176 -27.86 -7.76 4.01
C TYR A 176 -28.55 -8.38 2.77
N TYR A 177 -29.59 -7.75 2.22
CA TYR A 177 -30.22 -8.21 0.97
C TYR A 177 -29.24 -8.16 -0.22
N LEU A 178 -28.52 -7.05 -0.41
CA LEU A 178 -27.45 -6.96 -1.42
C LEU A 178 -26.33 -7.97 -1.17
N GLN A 179 -25.97 -8.22 0.10
CA GLN A 179 -24.98 -9.24 0.46
C GLN A 179 -25.42 -10.62 -0.04
N SER A 180 -26.69 -10.98 0.15
CA SER A 180 -27.25 -12.25 -0.33
C SER A 180 -27.21 -12.38 -1.86
N LEU A 181 -27.51 -11.30 -2.59
CA LEU A 181 -27.45 -11.29 -4.05
C LEU A 181 -26.01 -11.44 -4.58
N ALA A 182 -25.05 -10.72 -3.99
CA ALA A 182 -23.64 -10.81 -4.36
C ALA A 182 -23.06 -12.21 -4.04
N LEU A 183 -23.43 -12.80 -2.89
CA LEU A 183 -23.03 -14.15 -2.50
C LEU A 183 -23.62 -15.22 -3.44
N VAL A 184 -24.86 -15.07 -3.92
CA VAL A 184 -25.42 -15.97 -4.96
C VAL A 184 -24.66 -15.87 -6.28
N GLN A 185 -24.27 -14.65 -6.71
CA GLN A 185 -23.46 -14.48 -7.93
C GLN A 185 -22.06 -15.10 -7.80
N LEU A 186 -21.51 -15.16 -6.59
CA LEU A 186 -20.26 -15.86 -6.27
C LEU A 186 -20.44 -17.37 -5.98
N GLY A 187 -21.67 -17.90 -6.06
CA GLY A 187 -21.97 -19.31 -5.75
C GLY A 187 -21.87 -19.69 -4.26
N ARG A 188 -21.78 -18.71 -3.35
CA ARG A 188 -21.66 -18.88 -1.89
C ARG A 188 -23.04 -19.00 -1.24
N TYR A 189 -23.83 -19.99 -1.68
CA TYR A 189 -25.27 -20.11 -1.37
C TYR A 189 -25.60 -20.15 0.14
N ASP A 190 -24.75 -20.75 0.99
CA ASP A 190 -25.01 -20.81 2.44
C ASP A 190 -24.93 -19.44 3.10
N GLN A 191 -23.87 -18.69 2.81
CA GLN A 191 -23.69 -17.34 3.31
C GLN A 191 -24.74 -16.40 2.69
N ALA A 192 -25.16 -16.64 1.45
CA ALA A 192 -26.29 -15.93 0.86
C ALA A 192 -27.61 -16.19 1.61
N GLN A 193 -27.88 -17.44 2.01
CA GLN A 193 -29.07 -17.78 2.79
C GLN A 193 -29.00 -17.20 4.21
N ALA A 194 -27.82 -17.17 4.84
CA ALA A 194 -27.61 -16.51 6.11
C ALA A 194 -27.85 -14.99 6.00
N ALA A 195 -27.27 -14.33 5.00
CA ALA A 195 -27.48 -12.90 4.73
C ALA A 195 -28.96 -12.56 4.44
N LEU A 196 -29.67 -13.39 3.66
CA LEU A 196 -31.10 -13.20 3.42
C LEU A 196 -31.95 -13.40 4.70
N ASN A 197 -31.48 -14.20 5.66
CA ASN A 197 -32.13 -14.32 6.96
C ASN A 197 -31.89 -13.10 7.84
N GLN A 198 -30.64 -12.59 7.90
CA GLN A 198 -30.32 -11.32 8.57
C GLN A 198 -31.12 -10.15 7.98
N ALA A 199 -31.26 -10.08 6.65
CA ALA A 199 -32.10 -9.09 5.98
C ALA A 199 -33.56 -9.09 6.45
N ARG A 200 -34.12 -10.26 6.80
CA ARG A 200 -35.48 -10.44 7.34
C ARG A 200 -35.57 -10.24 8.85
N GLU A 201 -34.49 -10.46 9.58
CA GLU A 201 -34.39 -10.24 11.03
C GLU A 201 -34.35 -8.74 11.35
N HIS A 202 -33.66 -7.96 10.53
CA HIS A 202 -33.52 -6.50 10.68
C HIS A 202 -34.57 -5.68 9.92
N GLY A 203 -35.44 -6.28 9.10
CA GLY A 203 -36.55 -5.57 8.47
C GLY A 203 -37.37 -6.38 7.46
N ASP A 204 -38.47 -5.80 6.98
CA ASP A 204 -39.27 -6.41 5.92
C ASP A 204 -38.62 -6.16 4.55
N VAL A 205 -37.92 -7.18 4.05
CA VAL A 205 -37.29 -7.20 2.71
C VAL A 205 -38.30 -6.88 1.60
N THR A 206 -39.59 -7.20 1.78
CA THR A 206 -40.64 -6.95 0.79
C THR A 206 -41.05 -5.47 0.70
N VAL A 207 -40.51 -4.58 1.53
CA VAL A 207 -40.70 -3.12 1.40
C VAL A 207 -39.86 -2.55 0.25
N PHE A 208 -38.62 -2.99 0.11
CA PHE A 208 -37.64 -2.42 -0.83
C PHE A 208 -37.26 -3.34 -2.00
N ALA A 209 -37.25 -4.66 -1.81
CA ALA A 209 -36.87 -5.60 -2.85
C ALA A 209 -37.93 -5.66 -3.97
N HIS A 210 -37.49 -5.82 -5.21
CA HIS A 210 -38.40 -6.16 -6.31
C HIS A 210 -38.95 -7.58 -6.10
N PRO A 211 -40.28 -7.81 -6.12
CA PRO A 211 -40.88 -9.07 -5.70
C PRO A 211 -40.40 -10.26 -6.53
N ASP A 212 -40.29 -10.11 -7.85
CA ASP A 212 -39.81 -11.17 -8.74
C ASP A 212 -38.33 -11.53 -8.49
N THR A 213 -37.52 -10.53 -8.14
CA THR A 213 -36.09 -10.72 -7.83
C THR A 213 -35.93 -11.46 -6.51
N LEU A 214 -36.72 -11.10 -5.49
CA LEU A 214 -36.77 -11.81 -4.21
C LEU A 214 -37.27 -13.25 -4.38
N ALA A 215 -38.37 -13.47 -5.11
CA ALA A 215 -38.92 -14.80 -5.36
C ALA A 215 -37.92 -15.70 -6.11
N ARG A 216 -37.19 -15.14 -7.09
CA ARG A 216 -36.14 -15.86 -7.83
C ARG A 216 -34.92 -16.17 -6.95
N LEU A 217 -34.52 -15.25 -6.07
CA LEU A 217 -33.47 -15.48 -5.07
C LEU A 217 -33.84 -16.62 -4.12
N GLU A 218 -35.07 -16.59 -3.57
CA GLU A 218 -35.58 -17.66 -2.70
C GLU A 218 -35.69 -19.02 -3.41
N GLN A 219 -36.09 -19.04 -4.68
CA GLN A 219 -36.10 -20.25 -5.49
C GLN A 219 -34.68 -20.82 -5.67
N LEU A 220 -33.70 -19.98 -6.03
CA LEU A 220 -32.31 -20.41 -6.23
C LEU A 220 -31.68 -20.98 -4.95
N LEU A 221 -31.94 -20.37 -3.79
CA LEU A 221 -31.46 -20.85 -2.49
C LEU A 221 -32.15 -22.16 -2.07
N ARG A 222 -33.43 -22.36 -2.45
CA ARG A 222 -34.20 -23.59 -2.20
C ARG A 222 -33.86 -24.74 -3.15
N GLU A 223 -33.42 -24.43 -4.37
CA GLU A 223 -32.93 -25.40 -5.36
C GLU A 223 -31.46 -25.78 -5.15
N ARG A 224 -30.67 -24.89 -4.54
CA ARG A 224 -29.27 -25.13 -4.16
C ARG A 224 -29.03 -24.92 -2.66
N PRO A 225 -29.72 -25.66 -1.77
CA PRO A 225 -29.26 -25.80 -0.40
C PRO A 225 -27.91 -26.52 -0.44
N SER A 226 -27.00 -26.22 0.50
CA SER A 226 -25.78 -27.01 0.61
C SER A 226 -26.12 -28.49 0.85
N THR A 227 -25.46 -29.36 0.10
CA THR A 227 -24.87 -30.51 0.77
C THR A 227 -23.85 -29.96 1.78
N PRO A 228 -24.00 -30.16 3.10
CA PRO A 228 -22.91 -29.86 4.01
C PRO A 228 -21.67 -30.68 3.60
N PRO A 229 -20.45 -30.33 4.07
CA PRO A 229 -19.23 -31.12 3.85
C PRO A 229 -19.33 -32.47 4.58
N THR A 230 -20.17 -33.34 4.03
CA THR A 230 -20.55 -34.64 4.55
C THR A 230 -19.41 -35.58 4.24
N GLY A 231 -18.73 -36.07 5.29
CA GLY A 231 -17.52 -36.85 5.12
C GLY A 231 -17.73 -38.09 4.24
N ALA A 232 -16.76 -38.31 3.35
CA ALA A 232 -16.53 -39.55 2.60
C ALA A 232 -17.80 -40.31 2.13
N ALA A 233 -18.20 -40.09 0.88
CA ALA A 233 -19.10 -41.01 0.19
C ALA A 233 -18.52 -42.44 0.26
N ALA A 234 -19.19 -43.32 1.00
CA ALA A 234 -18.72 -44.67 1.29
C ALA A 234 -18.87 -45.59 0.07
N GLY A 235 -17.94 -45.44 -0.89
CA GLY A 235 -17.71 -46.45 -1.91
C GLY A 235 -17.33 -47.81 -1.29
N PRO A 236 -17.67 -48.93 -1.94
CA PRO A 236 -17.47 -50.25 -1.35
C PRO A 236 -15.98 -50.59 -1.18
N GLY A 237 -15.53 -50.67 0.07
CA GLY A 237 -14.41 -51.51 0.51
C GLY A 237 -13.08 -51.36 -0.24
N LEU A 238 -12.44 -50.19 -0.14
CA LEU A 238 -10.99 -50.05 -0.35
C LEU A 238 -10.33 -49.61 0.97
N GLU A 239 -9.23 -50.26 1.36
CA GLU A 239 -8.51 -49.90 2.57
C GLU A 239 -7.97 -48.46 2.47
N PRO A 240 -8.06 -47.63 3.52
CA PRO A 240 -7.52 -46.28 3.48
C PRO A 240 -5.99 -46.33 3.33
N PRO A 241 -5.39 -45.57 2.39
CA PRO A 241 -3.95 -45.53 2.23
C PRO A 241 -3.31 -45.03 3.53
N LYS A 242 -2.25 -45.72 3.97
CA LYS A 242 -1.56 -45.42 5.24
C LYS A 242 -1.16 -43.94 5.28
N PRO A 243 -1.46 -43.20 6.37
CA PRO A 243 -1.19 -41.77 6.42
C PRO A 243 0.30 -41.49 6.25
N LEU A 244 0.63 -40.49 5.44
CA LEU A 244 2.01 -40.08 5.21
C LEU A 244 2.65 -39.66 6.55
N PRO A 245 3.92 -40.07 6.81
CA PRO A 245 4.60 -39.69 8.05
C PRO A 245 4.65 -38.18 8.25
N TRP A 246 4.53 -37.73 9.51
CA TRP A 246 4.50 -36.31 9.87
C TRP A 246 5.72 -35.49 9.36
N TRP A 247 6.87 -36.14 9.15
CA TRP A 247 8.05 -35.50 8.59
C TRP A 247 7.89 -35.07 7.11
N VAL A 248 6.97 -35.69 6.36
CA VAL A 248 6.61 -35.25 5.00
C VAL A 248 5.98 -33.86 5.05
N TRP A 249 5.01 -33.68 5.96
CA TRP A 249 4.34 -32.39 6.17
C TRP A 249 5.29 -31.33 6.74
N ALA A 250 6.21 -31.71 7.63
CA ALA A 250 7.26 -30.80 8.11
C ALA A 250 8.17 -30.31 6.95
N GLY A 251 8.52 -31.19 6.00
CA GLY A 251 9.27 -30.82 4.81
C GLY A 251 8.52 -29.86 3.88
N VAL A 252 7.23 -30.11 3.64
CA VAL A 252 6.37 -29.22 2.83
C VAL A 252 6.22 -27.84 3.49
N GLY A 253 5.98 -27.78 4.80
CA GLY A 253 5.86 -26.52 5.55
C GLY A 253 7.15 -25.68 5.51
N ALA A 254 8.32 -26.33 5.67
CA ALA A 254 9.61 -25.66 5.57
C ALA A 254 9.87 -25.09 4.15
N GLY A 255 9.48 -25.83 3.11
CA GLY A 255 9.59 -25.37 1.71
C GLY A 255 8.71 -24.15 1.42
N ALA A 256 7.45 -24.15 1.87
CA ALA A 256 6.53 -23.04 1.70
C ALA A 256 7.01 -21.77 2.42
N GLY A 257 7.46 -21.90 3.68
CA GLY A 257 8.00 -20.77 4.46
C GLY A 257 9.26 -20.16 3.83
N ALA A 258 10.15 -20.98 3.25
CA ALA A 258 11.34 -20.49 2.55
C ALA A 258 10.98 -19.68 1.30
N LEU A 259 9.99 -20.12 0.51
CA LEU A 259 9.55 -19.39 -0.69
C LEU A 259 8.87 -18.06 -0.34
N GLY A 260 8.01 -18.04 0.69
CA GLY A 260 7.40 -16.80 1.20
C GLY A 260 8.45 -15.79 1.68
N TRP A 261 9.46 -16.26 2.44
CA TRP A 261 10.57 -15.42 2.89
C TRP A 261 11.40 -14.84 1.73
N TRP A 262 11.64 -15.61 0.67
CA TRP A 262 12.32 -15.10 -0.53
C TRP A 262 11.48 -14.08 -1.29
N GLY A 263 10.15 -14.24 -1.34
CA GLY A 263 9.22 -13.23 -1.89
C GLY A 263 9.30 -11.90 -1.12
N ILE A 264 9.17 -11.95 0.21
CA ILE A 264 9.28 -10.77 1.10
C ILE A 264 10.66 -10.10 0.94
N ALA A 265 11.74 -10.89 0.95
CA ALA A 265 13.10 -10.36 0.80
C ALA A 265 13.37 -9.78 -0.60
N ALA A 266 12.70 -10.26 -1.65
CA ALA A 266 12.76 -9.66 -2.99
C ALA A 266 11.96 -8.35 -3.05
N TRP A 267 10.75 -8.32 -2.49
CA TRP A 267 9.91 -7.13 -2.45
C TRP A 267 10.51 -5.99 -1.61
N GLN A 268 11.05 -6.28 -0.42
CA GLN A 268 11.76 -5.27 0.39
C GLN A 268 12.96 -4.66 -0.36
N ARG A 269 13.68 -5.45 -1.17
CA ARG A 269 14.75 -4.95 -2.04
C ARG A 269 14.22 -4.11 -3.20
N ALA A 270 13.04 -4.40 -3.72
CA ALA A 270 12.37 -3.59 -4.75
C ALA A 270 11.89 -2.24 -4.18
N ALA A 271 11.16 -2.24 -3.06
CA ALA A 271 10.72 -1.02 -2.39
C ALA A 271 11.91 -0.13 -1.95
N ALA A 272 13.00 -0.73 -1.46
CA ALA A 272 14.23 0.00 -1.14
C ALA A 272 14.92 0.61 -2.38
N ARG A 273 14.81 0.00 -3.56
CA ARG A 273 15.28 0.56 -4.84
C ARG A 273 14.40 1.72 -5.27
N ALA A 274 13.08 1.53 -5.36
CA ALA A 274 12.13 2.60 -5.71
C ALA A 274 12.31 3.84 -4.82
N LYS A 275 12.40 3.66 -3.49
CA LYS A 275 12.61 4.76 -2.53
C LYS A 275 14.00 5.43 -2.67
N ALA A 276 15.01 4.72 -3.16
CA ALA A 276 16.32 5.29 -3.48
C ALA A 276 16.34 5.99 -4.85
N GLU A 277 15.61 5.48 -5.83
CA GLU A 277 15.46 6.03 -7.17
C GLU A 277 14.61 7.31 -7.16
N ARG A 278 13.48 7.33 -6.42
CA ARG A 278 12.70 8.55 -6.14
C ARG A 278 13.56 9.64 -5.50
N LYS A 279 14.37 9.30 -4.49
CA LYS A 279 15.30 10.26 -3.86
C LYS A 279 16.38 10.78 -4.82
N ARG A 280 16.90 9.95 -5.73
CA ARG A 280 17.86 10.37 -6.76
C ARG A 280 17.21 11.28 -7.80
N ALA A 281 16.01 10.94 -8.26
CA ALA A 281 15.24 11.75 -9.22
C ALA A 281 14.98 13.15 -8.66
N LEU A 282 14.45 13.25 -7.43
CA LEU A 282 14.23 14.54 -6.75
C LEU A 282 15.53 15.34 -6.58
N TYR A 283 16.62 14.69 -6.16
CA TYR A 283 17.91 15.35 -5.94
C TYR A 283 18.52 15.92 -7.23
N GLU A 284 18.58 15.12 -8.29
CA GLU A 284 19.14 15.58 -9.58
C GLU A 284 18.21 16.59 -10.28
N ALA A 285 16.89 16.45 -10.17
CA ALA A 285 15.94 17.44 -10.66
C ALA A 285 16.09 18.80 -9.95
N GLY A 286 16.15 18.82 -8.61
CA GLY A 286 16.35 20.06 -7.84
C GLY A 286 17.70 20.72 -8.15
N LYS A 287 18.77 19.93 -8.19
CA LYS A 287 20.13 20.39 -8.55
C LYS A 287 20.20 20.98 -9.97
N GLN A 288 19.53 20.38 -10.95
CA GLN A 288 19.44 20.93 -12.31
C GLN A 288 18.61 22.22 -12.31
N LEU A 289 17.46 22.23 -11.64
CA LEU A 289 16.54 23.37 -11.60
C LEU A 289 17.16 24.60 -10.94
N ASP A 290 17.85 24.44 -9.81
CA ASP A 290 18.54 25.55 -9.14
C ASP A 290 19.67 26.13 -10.02
N ALA A 291 20.35 25.30 -10.81
CA ALA A 291 21.34 25.75 -11.79
C ALA A 291 20.71 26.53 -12.96
N ASP A 292 19.60 26.05 -13.52
CA ASP A 292 18.84 26.74 -14.58
C ASP A 292 18.23 28.07 -14.08
N ILE A 293 17.71 28.10 -12.85
CA ILE A 293 17.21 29.32 -12.19
C ILE A 293 18.34 30.33 -12.00
N PHE A 294 19.51 29.89 -11.54
CA PHE A 294 20.69 30.75 -11.36
C PHE A 294 21.22 31.30 -12.69
N ALA A 295 21.27 30.47 -13.74
CA ALA A 295 21.64 30.90 -15.09
C ALA A 295 20.65 31.93 -15.66
N ALA A 296 19.33 31.71 -15.51
CA ALA A 296 18.30 32.66 -15.93
C ALA A 296 18.41 34.01 -15.19
N GLN A 297 18.71 34.00 -13.89
CA GLN A 297 18.94 35.22 -13.10
C GLN A 297 20.19 35.98 -13.56
N GLN A 298 21.30 35.30 -13.87
CA GLN A 298 22.49 35.95 -14.44
C GLN A 298 22.20 36.56 -15.81
N ALA A 299 21.48 35.84 -16.68
CA ALA A 299 21.10 36.35 -18.00
C ALA A 299 20.25 37.63 -17.88
N LEU A 300 19.24 37.63 -17.00
CA LEU A 300 18.38 38.80 -16.75
C LEU A 300 19.16 40.00 -16.17
N ALA A 301 20.17 39.75 -15.33
CA ALA A 301 21.06 40.78 -14.79
C ALA A 301 22.04 41.34 -15.84
N ALA A 302 22.40 40.55 -16.85
CA ALA A 302 23.25 40.98 -17.97
C ALA A 302 22.47 41.68 -19.09
N GLY A 303 21.18 41.36 -19.28
CA GLY A 303 20.30 41.97 -20.25
C GLY A 303 18.83 41.70 -19.96
N HIS A 304 18.07 42.76 -19.69
CA HIS A 304 16.66 42.65 -19.32
C HIS A 304 15.77 42.40 -20.55
N THR A 305 15.27 41.17 -20.72
CA THR A 305 14.28 40.83 -21.77
C THR A 305 13.02 40.20 -21.15
N PRO A 306 11.81 40.52 -21.66
CA PRO A 306 10.57 39.95 -21.12
C PRO A 306 10.48 38.42 -21.22
N GLU A 307 11.16 37.81 -22.20
CA GLU A 307 11.23 36.36 -22.34
C GLU A 307 12.03 35.69 -21.21
N LEU A 308 13.14 36.31 -20.76
CA LEU A 308 13.90 35.83 -19.60
C LEU A 308 13.10 35.94 -18.30
N GLU A 309 12.29 36.99 -18.14
CA GLU A 309 11.34 37.09 -17.01
C GLU A 309 10.29 35.97 -17.05
N ARG A 310 9.67 35.72 -18.21
CA ARG A 310 8.70 34.64 -18.40
C ARG A 310 9.31 33.26 -18.13
N ARG A 311 10.51 32.99 -18.64
CA ARG A 311 11.26 31.74 -18.36
C ARG A 311 11.57 31.60 -16.87
N LEU A 312 12.02 32.65 -16.19
CA LEU A 312 12.25 32.60 -14.74
C LEU A 312 10.96 32.36 -13.96
N GLY A 313 9.82 32.88 -14.44
CA GLY A 313 8.49 32.55 -13.93
C GLY A 313 8.15 31.06 -14.07
N ARG A 314 8.35 30.47 -15.26
CA ARG A 314 8.15 29.02 -15.50
C ARG A 314 9.03 28.15 -14.62
N LEU A 315 10.32 28.47 -14.49
CA LEU A 315 11.24 27.72 -13.63
C LEU A 315 10.86 27.81 -12.14
N ARG A 316 10.33 28.95 -11.67
CA ARG A 316 9.79 29.09 -10.31
C ARG A 316 8.50 28.27 -10.09
N ASN A 317 7.64 28.15 -11.11
CA ASN A 317 6.48 27.25 -11.06
C ASN A 317 6.94 25.78 -10.95
N LEU A 318 7.90 25.37 -11.79
CA LEU A 318 8.53 24.04 -11.71
C LEU A 318 9.19 23.76 -10.34
N GLN A 319 9.71 24.79 -9.64
CA GLN A 319 10.22 24.65 -8.27
C GLN A 319 9.10 24.42 -7.24
N GLY A 320 7.91 24.99 -7.48
CA GLY A 320 6.68 24.67 -6.73
C GLY A 320 6.22 23.23 -6.98
N GLN A 321 6.22 22.79 -8.24
CA GLN A 321 5.85 21.42 -8.64
C GLN A 321 6.81 20.38 -8.06
N LEU A 322 8.12 20.64 -8.07
CA LEU A 322 9.11 19.76 -7.43
C LEU A 322 8.83 19.58 -5.93
N ARG A 323 8.50 20.67 -5.22
CA ARG A 323 8.07 20.63 -3.81
C ARG A 323 6.70 19.98 -3.60
N ALA A 324 5.89 19.79 -4.65
CA ALA A 324 4.71 18.96 -4.59
C ALA A 324 5.10 17.48 -4.70
N TRP A 325 5.94 17.10 -5.68
CA TRP A 325 6.46 15.74 -5.82
C TRP A 325 7.32 15.26 -4.63
N GLU A 326 8.00 16.17 -3.90
CA GLU A 326 8.71 15.83 -2.65
C GLU A 326 7.73 15.36 -1.54
N ARG A 327 6.54 15.98 -1.46
CA ARG A 327 5.54 15.74 -0.42
C ARG A 327 4.50 14.68 -0.79
N GLY A 328 4.19 14.54 -2.08
CA GLY A 328 3.35 13.46 -2.61
C GLY A 328 4.14 12.16 -2.82
N ASP A 329 3.47 11.15 -3.36
CA ASP A 329 4.07 9.82 -3.57
C ASP A 329 4.42 9.53 -5.04
N THR A 330 4.75 10.57 -5.80
CA THR A 330 5.10 10.43 -7.22
C THR A 330 6.41 9.64 -7.37
N ASP A 331 6.38 8.64 -8.25
CA ASP A 331 7.45 7.67 -8.40
C ASP A 331 8.69 8.24 -9.09
N GLY A 332 9.87 7.65 -8.85
CA GLY A 332 11.15 8.16 -9.36
C GLY A 332 11.23 8.31 -10.89
N PRO A 333 10.81 7.30 -11.68
CA PRO A 333 10.73 7.42 -13.15
C PRO A 333 9.74 8.48 -13.63
N ASP A 334 8.61 8.66 -12.92
CA ASP A 334 7.57 9.64 -13.27
C ASP A 334 8.03 11.07 -13.00
N ILE A 335 8.64 11.33 -11.84
CA ILE A 335 9.31 12.61 -11.54
C ILE A 335 10.34 12.91 -12.62
N THR A 336 11.17 11.93 -13.02
CA THR A 336 12.20 12.12 -14.04
C THR A 336 11.59 12.51 -15.40
N ARG A 337 10.48 11.87 -15.81
CA ARG A 337 9.77 12.15 -17.06
C ARG A 337 9.07 13.50 -17.05
N GLN A 338 8.27 13.78 -16.01
CA GLN A 338 7.50 15.01 -15.87
C GLN A 338 8.42 16.23 -15.71
N PHE A 339 9.49 16.12 -14.91
CA PHE A 339 10.51 17.16 -14.78
C PHE A 339 11.19 17.45 -16.12
N GLY A 340 11.59 16.40 -16.86
CA GLY A 340 12.22 16.55 -18.18
C GLY A 340 11.31 17.30 -19.18
N ALA A 341 10.03 16.92 -19.25
CA ALA A 341 9.04 17.58 -20.10
C ALA A 341 8.83 19.05 -19.71
N LEU A 342 8.57 19.34 -18.44
CA LEU A 342 8.35 20.71 -17.96
C LEU A 342 9.61 21.59 -18.08
N LEU A 343 10.80 21.03 -17.86
CA LEU A 343 12.05 21.76 -18.05
C LEU A 343 12.31 22.08 -19.52
N ALA A 344 12.03 21.15 -20.44
CA ALA A 344 12.09 21.40 -21.88
C ALA A 344 11.08 22.46 -22.34
N ALA A 345 9.81 22.32 -21.93
CA ALA A 345 8.76 23.30 -22.20
C ALA A 345 9.13 24.70 -21.67
N SER A 346 9.82 24.80 -20.53
CA SER A 346 10.22 26.08 -19.93
C SER A 346 11.19 26.93 -20.76
N GLN A 347 11.98 26.32 -21.66
CA GLN A 347 13.14 26.94 -22.30
C GLN A 347 12.82 28.17 -23.16
N SER A 348 11.66 28.16 -23.84
CA SER A 348 11.17 29.24 -24.70
C SER A 348 9.67 29.47 -24.49
N ASP A 349 9.13 30.55 -25.03
CA ASP A 349 7.68 30.77 -25.02
C ASP A 349 6.93 29.85 -26.00
N ALA A 350 7.54 29.46 -27.12
CA ALA A 350 6.94 28.54 -28.09
C ALA A 350 6.80 27.11 -27.52
N SER A 351 7.87 26.57 -26.94
CA SER A 351 7.88 25.25 -26.30
C SER A 351 6.94 25.15 -25.10
N TRP A 352 6.62 26.28 -24.45
CA TRP A 352 5.62 26.31 -23.40
C TRP A 352 4.20 26.24 -23.96
N GLN A 353 3.94 26.95 -25.07
CA GLN A 353 2.65 26.93 -25.73
C GLN A 353 2.34 25.57 -26.36
N GLU A 354 3.30 24.94 -27.04
CA GLU A 354 3.16 23.56 -27.56
C GLU A 354 2.77 22.56 -26.45
N TYR A 355 3.35 22.71 -25.26
CA TYR A 355 3.02 21.90 -24.08
C TYR A 355 1.64 22.20 -23.49
N GLN A 356 1.17 23.45 -23.53
CA GLN A 356 -0.19 23.81 -23.12
C GLN A 356 -1.24 23.33 -24.14
N ASP A 357 -0.93 23.39 -25.45
CA ASP A 357 -1.82 22.92 -26.51
C ASP A 357 -1.94 21.38 -26.52
N ASP A 358 -0.87 20.65 -26.18
CA ASP A 358 -0.87 19.19 -25.97
C ASP A 358 -1.72 18.79 -24.75
N LEU A 359 -1.53 19.47 -23.60
CA LEU A 359 -2.39 19.28 -22.42
C LEU A 359 -3.86 19.62 -22.70
N ALA A 360 -4.14 20.69 -23.46
CA ALA A 360 -5.49 21.08 -23.83
C ALA A 360 -6.13 20.08 -24.79
N GLN A 361 -5.35 19.45 -25.69
CA GLN A 361 -5.83 18.36 -26.53
C GLN A 361 -6.12 17.10 -25.71
N GLN A 362 -5.20 16.69 -24.82
CA GLN A 362 -5.41 15.53 -23.93
C GLN A 362 -6.65 15.73 -23.04
N ALA A 363 -6.81 16.90 -22.42
CA ALA A 363 -8.00 17.22 -21.62
C ALA A 363 -9.29 17.31 -22.47
N ALA A 364 -9.20 17.71 -23.74
CA ALA A 364 -10.34 17.72 -24.66
C ALA A 364 -10.70 16.31 -25.16
N GLU A 365 -9.72 15.42 -25.34
CA GLU A 365 -9.91 14.00 -25.66
C GLU A 365 -10.50 13.26 -24.46
N GLU A 366 -9.97 13.45 -23.24
CA GLU A 366 -10.55 12.91 -22.00
C GLU A 366 -11.98 13.43 -21.80
N ALA A 367 -12.24 14.73 -21.95
CA ALA A 367 -13.58 15.30 -21.85
C ALA A 367 -14.52 14.80 -22.98
N ALA A 368 -13.99 14.49 -24.17
CA ALA A 368 -14.76 13.86 -25.24
C ALA A 368 -15.05 12.38 -24.94
N GLU A 369 -14.12 11.63 -24.36
CA GLU A 369 -14.36 10.27 -23.89
C GLU A 369 -15.37 10.24 -22.73
N GLU A 370 -15.29 11.17 -21.78
CA GLU A 370 -16.29 11.35 -20.72
C GLU A 370 -17.66 11.75 -21.31
N ALA A 371 -17.71 12.65 -22.29
CA ALA A 371 -18.94 13.02 -22.97
C ALA A 371 -19.53 11.86 -23.79
N HIS A 372 -18.70 11.05 -24.44
CA HIS A 372 -19.10 9.81 -25.13
C HIS A 372 -19.52 8.72 -24.15
N ALA A 373 -18.90 8.63 -22.97
CA ALA A 373 -19.34 7.76 -21.89
C ALA A 373 -20.68 8.22 -21.31
N ALA A 374 -20.91 9.53 -21.13
CA ALA A 374 -22.15 10.12 -20.62
C ALA A 374 -23.31 10.02 -21.63
N ALA A 375 -23.07 10.29 -22.91
CA ALA A 375 -24.01 10.00 -24.00
C ALA A 375 -24.25 8.47 -24.11
N GLY A 376 -23.20 7.68 -23.91
CA GLY A 376 -23.28 6.23 -23.72
C GLY A 376 -24.19 5.85 -22.56
N HIS A 377 -24.15 6.55 -21.42
CA HIS A 377 -25.04 6.33 -20.28
C HIS A 377 -26.50 6.71 -20.57
N GLN A 378 -26.77 7.67 -21.47
CA GLN A 378 -28.14 7.93 -21.93
C GLN A 378 -28.66 6.80 -22.82
N ASN A 379 -27.88 6.31 -23.78
CA ASN A 379 -28.26 5.12 -24.58
C ASN A 379 -28.30 3.82 -23.75
N ARG A 380 -27.45 3.69 -22.72
CA ARG A 380 -27.47 2.57 -21.75
C ARG A 380 -28.60 2.64 -20.73
N ARG A 381 -29.56 3.58 -20.82
CA ARG A 381 -30.85 3.42 -20.12
C ARG A 381 -31.62 2.16 -20.57
N GLY A 382 -31.25 1.56 -21.71
CA GLY A 382 -31.68 0.22 -22.12
C GLY A 382 -30.73 -0.93 -21.74
N SER A 383 -29.68 -0.68 -20.93
CA SER A 383 -28.68 -1.72 -20.59
C SER A 383 -28.06 -1.66 -19.17
N ASP A 384 -28.40 -0.69 -18.32
CA ASP A 384 -28.31 -0.92 -16.87
C ASP A 384 -29.35 -1.99 -16.54
N GLY A 385 -28.95 -3.10 -15.88
CA GLY A 385 -29.86 -4.20 -15.58
C GLY A 385 -31.00 -3.77 -14.64
N PRO A 386 -32.17 -4.45 -14.65
CA PRO A 386 -33.26 -4.12 -13.75
C PRO A 386 -32.78 -4.19 -12.30
N SER A 387 -32.97 -3.09 -11.58
CA SER A 387 -32.55 -2.92 -10.18
C SER A 387 -33.08 -4.05 -9.29
N SER A 388 -32.26 -4.48 -8.32
CA SER A 388 -32.74 -5.37 -7.25
C SER A 388 -33.77 -4.71 -6.32
N PHE A 389 -33.80 -3.38 -6.30
CA PHE A 389 -34.73 -2.54 -5.54
C PHE A 389 -35.85 -1.93 -6.39
N ARG A 390 -36.96 -1.58 -5.75
CA ARG A 390 -38.01 -0.71 -6.34
C ARG A 390 -37.50 0.72 -6.52
N ASP A 391 -37.98 1.40 -7.54
CA ASP A 391 -37.51 2.73 -7.97
C ASP A 391 -37.44 3.75 -6.81
N ASP A 392 -38.50 3.87 -5.99
CA ASP A 392 -38.56 4.81 -4.86
C ASP A 392 -37.59 4.48 -3.69
N THR A 393 -36.86 3.37 -3.76
CA THR A 393 -36.10 2.82 -2.61
C THR A 393 -34.59 2.62 -2.87
N ASP A 394 -34.11 2.96 -4.07
CA ASP A 394 -32.74 2.66 -4.53
C ASP A 394 -31.64 3.61 -4.01
N SER A 395 -32.03 4.78 -3.53
CA SER A 395 -31.13 5.93 -3.33
C SER A 395 -30.68 6.13 -1.87
N SER A 396 -31.39 5.57 -0.89
CA SER A 396 -31.13 5.73 0.55
C SER A 396 -30.98 4.39 1.28
N TRP A 397 -30.17 4.38 2.34
CA TRP A 397 -30.20 3.33 3.36
C TRP A 397 -31.39 3.55 4.31
N SER A 398 -31.68 2.59 5.17
CA SER A 398 -32.90 2.57 6.00
C SER A 398 -32.77 3.38 7.29
N SER A 399 -31.54 3.82 7.62
CA SER A 399 -31.19 4.62 8.78
C SER A 399 -31.55 6.10 8.61
N GLY A 400 -32.51 6.56 9.41
CA GLY A 400 -32.92 7.97 9.49
C GLY A 400 -31.92 8.86 10.23
N SER A 401 -30.62 8.80 9.88
CA SER A 401 -29.58 9.65 10.44
C SER A 401 -29.12 10.69 9.41
N SER A 402 -29.78 11.86 9.41
CA SER A 402 -29.41 12.99 8.56
C SER A 402 -28.16 13.71 9.08
N GLY A 403 -27.04 12.99 9.19
CA GLY A 403 -25.73 13.58 9.44
C GLY A 403 -25.29 14.37 8.23
N SER A 404 -25.39 15.72 8.30
CA SER A 404 -25.03 16.62 7.20
C SER A 404 -23.51 16.76 7.04
N GLY A 405 -22.84 15.66 6.68
CA GLY A 405 -21.45 15.63 6.23
C GLY A 405 -21.40 15.90 4.72
N GLY A 406 -20.55 16.85 4.31
CA GLY A 406 -20.52 17.31 2.92
C GLY A 406 -20.22 16.18 1.92
N GLY A 407 -21.02 16.09 0.86
CA GLY A 407 -20.75 15.19 -0.26
C GLY A 407 -19.41 15.55 -0.91
N ASN A 408 -18.46 14.61 -0.89
CA ASN A 408 -17.11 14.83 -1.43
C ASN A 408 -17.10 14.82 -2.97
N ASN A 409 -17.62 15.89 -3.57
CA ASN A 409 -17.27 16.34 -4.91
C ASN A 409 -16.11 17.35 -4.82
N GLY A 410 -14.95 16.88 -4.35
CA GLY A 410 -13.69 17.37 -4.92
C GLY A 410 -13.70 16.99 -6.41
N GLY A 411 -13.87 17.91 -7.36
CA GLY A 411 -13.71 19.36 -7.25
C GLY A 411 -12.29 19.81 -7.58
N SER A 412 -11.58 19.01 -8.36
CA SER A 412 -10.33 19.39 -9.04
C SER A 412 -10.62 20.41 -10.14
N SER A 413 -10.85 21.67 -9.75
CA SER A 413 -10.75 22.79 -10.68
C SER A 413 -9.29 22.98 -11.08
N TRP A 414 -8.97 22.68 -12.33
CA TRP A 414 -7.78 23.16 -13.02
C TRP A 414 -7.88 24.67 -13.28
#